data_AF-A0A2K2CMB4-F1
#
_entry.id   AF-A0A2K2CMB4-F1
#
_cell.length_a   1.000
_cell.length_b   1.000
_cell.length_c   1.000
_cell.angle_alpha   90.00
_cell.angle_beta   90.00
_cell.angle_gamma   90.00
#
_symmetry.space_group_name_H-M   'P 1'
#
loop_
_entity.id
_entity.type
_entity.pdbx_description
1 polymer ?
#
loop_
_entity_poly.entity_id
_entity_poly.type
_entity_poly.pdbx_seq_one_letter_code
_entity_poly.pdbx_strand_id
1 'polypeptide(L)'
;MWICEYWAETAAHILLNCQFTRAIWTAVAYLFNSPLLHPSSWMDISSVKAWWSERTSYASALGKPRAKATTSLILLTLWAVWKERNRRIFQHKLLRPSGVCALIKEGATLWIHAGISSSRTPISEIFGRNCI
;
A
#
# COMPACT_ATOMS: atom_id res chain seq x y z
N MET A 1 6.65 7.59 19.88
CA MET A 1 7.53 6.42 19.65
C MET A 1 7.75 6.31 18.15
N TRP A 2 8.98 6.13 17.70
CA TRP A 2 9.34 6.20 16.27
C TRP A 2 8.84 4.95 15.53
N ILE A 3 8.76 4.97 14.19
CA ILE A 3 8.34 3.76 13.44
C ILE A 3 9.44 2.69 13.45
N CYS A 4 10.69 3.13 13.46
CA CYS A 4 11.87 2.29 13.61
C CYS A 4 12.82 2.96 14.61
N GLU A 5 13.32 2.20 15.58
CA GLU A 5 14.19 2.71 16.65
C GLU A 5 15.68 2.60 16.31
N TYR A 6 16.01 1.90 15.21
CA TYR A 6 17.38 1.49 14.89
C TYR A 6 18.00 2.20 13.68
N TRP A 7 17.18 2.77 12.79
CA TRP A 7 17.64 3.37 11.52
C TRP A 7 17.16 4.80 11.36
N ALA A 8 17.92 5.61 10.63
CA ALA A 8 17.50 6.96 10.26
C ALA A 8 16.16 6.91 9.50
N GLU A 9 15.18 7.68 9.97
CA GLU A 9 13.85 7.79 9.36
C GLU A 9 13.92 8.55 8.02
N THR A 10 14.37 7.86 6.97
CA THR A 10 14.22 8.34 5.58
C THR A 10 12.85 7.97 5.05
N ALA A 11 12.36 8.71 4.04
CA ALA A 11 11.09 8.39 3.39
C ALA A 11 11.08 6.97 2.82
N ALA A 12 12.18 6.53 2.19
CA ALA A 12 12.31 5.16 1.68
C ALA A 12 12.28 4.12 2.82
N HIS A 13 12.92 4.41 3.95
CA HIS A 13 12.85 3.52 5.11
C HIS A 13 11.43 3.42 5.65
N ILE A 14 10.80 4.54 6.01
CA ILE A 14 9.47 4.55 6.62
C ILE A 14 8.42 3.94 5.69
N LEU A 15 8.42 4.31 4.41
CA LEU A 15 7.34 3.95 3.49
C LEU A 15 7.53 2.58 2.85
N LEU A 16 8.75 2.04 2.79
CA LEU A 16 9.06 0.84 2.01
C LEU A 16 9.90 -0.20 2.78
N ASN A 17 11.00 0.20 3.44
CA ASN A 17 11.98 -0.77 3.97
C ASN A 17 11.77 -1.18 5.43
N CYS A 18 11.10 -0.37 6.25
CA CYS A 18 10.87 -0.68 7.65
C CYS A 18 10.12 -2.02 7.79
N GLN A 19 10.51 -2.86 8.75
CA GLN A 19 9.86 -4.16 8.98
C GLN A 19 8.36 -4.04 9.22
N PHE A 20 7.94 -3.00 9.98
CA PHE A 20 6.54 -2.67 10.19
C PHE A 20 5.82 -2.45 8.86
N THR A 21 6.42 -1.67 7.97
CA THR A 21 5.86 -1.32 6.67
C THR A 21 5.90 -2.48 5.68
N ARG A 22 6.98 -3.27 5.66
CA ARG A 22 7.09 -4.52 4.86
C ARG A 22 5.98 -5.51 5.24
N ALA A 23 5.63 -5.62 6.52
CA ALA A 23 4.51 -6.46 6.94
C ALA A 23 3.15 -5.94 6.41
N ILE A 24 2.94 -4.62 6.38
CA ILE A 24 1.74 -4.02 5.80
C ILE A 24 1.65 -4.33 4.30
N TRP A 25 2.73 -4.07 3.55
CA TRP A 25 2.77 -4.31 2.11
C TRP A 25 2.55 -5.78 1.75
N THR A 26 3.13 -6.69 2.54
CA THR A 26 2.92 -8.13 2.40
C THR A 26 1.44 -8.47 2.57
N ALA A 27 0.81 -8.00 3.65
CA ALA A 27 -0.60 -8.24 3.90
C ALA A 27 -1.51 -7.61 2.82
N VAL A 28 -1.21 -6.40 2.37
CA VAL A 28 -1.94 -5.75 1.26
C VAL A 28 -1.82 -6.55 -0.03
N ALA A 29 -0.64 -7.05 -0.37
CA ALA A 29 -0.44 -7.88 -1.56
C ALA A 29 -1.32 -9.15 -1.53
N TYR A 30 -1.44 -9.80 -0.37
CA TYR A 30 -2.32 -10.96 -0.18
C TYR A 30 -3.81 -10.59 -0.21
N LEU A 31 -4.20 -9.55 0.53
CA LEU A 31 -5.60 -9.10 0.63
C LEU A 31 -6.17 -8.74 -0.75
N PHE A 32 -5.36 -8.08 -1.59
CA PHE A 32 -5.77 -7.59 -2.91
C PHE A 32 -5.30 -8.44 -4.07
N ASN A 33 -4.80 -9.66 -3.82
CA ASN A 33 -4.26 -10.56 -4.84
C ASN A 33 -3.35 -9.83 -5.86
N SER A 34 -2.43 -9.03 -5.34
CA SER A 34 -1.55 -8.18 -6.15
C SER A 34 -0.07 -8.48 -5.83
N PRO A 35 0.51 -9.51 -6.46
CA PRO A 35 1.91 -9.90 -6.24
C PRO A 35 2.91 -8.77 -6.52
N LEU A 36 2.54 -7.83 -7.40
CA LEU A 36 3.31 -6.61 -7.69
C LEU A 36 3.67 -5.80 -6.42
N LEU A 37 2.78 -5.81 -5.44
CA LEU A 37 2.92 -5.06 -4.19
C LEU A 37 3.68 -5.84 -3.12
N HIS A 38 3.93 -7.14 -3.34
CA HIS A 38 4.63 -7.95 -2.37
C HIS A 38 6.10 -7.51 -2.30
N PRO A 39 6.66 -7.29 -1.10
CA PRO A 39 8.01 -6.75 -0.99
C PRO A 39 9.13 -7.63 -1.55
N SER A 40 8.90 -8.93 -1.77
CA SER A 40 9.85 -9.82 -2.45
C SER A 40 10.01 -9.50 -3.94
N SER A 41 9.09 -8.75 -4.54
CA SER A 41 9.16 -8.33 -5.94
C SER A 41 9.92 -7.01 -6.14
N TRP A 42 10.49 -6.45 -5.07
CA TRP A 42 11.17 -5.18 -5.07
C TRP A 42 12.69 -5.41 -5.07
N MET A 43 13.35 -4.96 -6.13
CA MET A 43 14.81 -4.87 -6.18
C MET A 43 15.27 -3.59 -5.49
N ASP A 44 16.59 -3.43 -5.30
CA ASP A 44 17.23 -2.37 -4.52
C ASP A 44 16.49 -1.02 -4.54
N ILE A 45 15.86 -0.70 -3.41
CA ILE A 45 15.04 0.51 -3.25
C ILE A 45 15.96 1.69 -2.97
N SER A 46 16.46 2.30 -4.04
CA SER A 46 17.31 3.50 -3.97
C SER A 46 16.53 4.74 -3.51
N SER A 47 15.26 4.87 -3.92
CA SER A 47 14.37 5.96 -3.49
C SER A 47 12.90 5.59 -3.69
N VAL A 48 12.01 6.31 -2.97
CA VAL A 48 10.56 6.17 -3.14
C VAL A 48 10.14 6.50 -4.58
N LYS A 49 10.78 7.49 -5.21
CA LYS A 49 10.49 7.90 -6.59
C LYS A 49 10.84 6.81 -7.59
N ALA A 50 12.05 6.24 -7.50
CA ALA A 50 12.48 5.15 -8.38
C ALA A 50 11.57 3.92 -8.24
N TRP A 51 11.27 3.53 -7.00
CA TRP A 51 10.34 2.45 -6.71
C TRP A 51 8.94 2.73 -7.27
N TRP A 52 8.40 3.93 -7.09
CA TRP A 52 7.10 4.33 -7.63
C TRP A 52 7.04 4.22 -9.16
N SER A 53 8.06 4.76 -9.85
CA SER A 53 8.14 4.71 -11.31
C SER A 53 8.17 3.27 -11.83
N GLU A 54 8.93 2.39 -11.18
CA GLU A 54 8.98 0.98 -11.53
C GLU A 54 7.63 0.29 -11.32
N ARG A 55 7.03 0.44 -10.14
CA ARG A 55 5.73 -0.18 -9.80
C ARG A 55 4.61 0.27 -10.73
N THR A 56 4.55 1.56 -11.07
CA THR A 56 3.53 2.09 -11.98
C THR A 56 3.75 1.67 -13.43
N SER A 57 5.01 1.50 -13.86
CA SER A 57 5.33 0.92 -15.16
C SER A 57 4.82 -0.52 -15.29
N TYR A 58 5.12 -1.37 -14.29
CA TYR A 58 4.61 -2.74 -14.26
C TYR A 58 3.08 -2.81 -14.12
N ALA A 59 2.47 -1.94 -13.32
CA ALA A 59 1.01 -1.86 -13.22
C ALA A 59 0.37 -1.51 -14.58
N SER A 60 1.01 -0.65 -15.38
CA SER A 60 0.52 -0.26 -16.71
C SER A 60 0.47 -1.45 -17.68
N ALA A 61 1.38 -2.41 -17.54
CA ALA A 61 1.38 -3.65 -18.33
C ALA A 61 0.17 -4.56 -18.04
N LEU A 62 -0.55 -4.34 -16.93
CA LEU A 62 -1.74 -5.12 -16.55
C LEU A 62 -3.05 -4.63 -17.21
N GLY A 63 -2.97 -3.60 -18.05
CA GLY A 63 -4.14 -2.98 -18.71
C GLY A 63 -4.82 -1.90 -17.87
N LYS A 64 -5.54 -0.99 -18.54
CA LYS A 64 -6.02 0.29 -17.95
C LYS A 64 -6.79 0.14 -16.61
N PRO A 65 -7.79 -0.75 -16.46
CA PRO A 65 -8.55 -0.85 -15.22
C PRO A 65 -7.69 -1.32 -14.03
N ARG A 66 -6.86 -2.35 -14.26
CA ARG A 66 -5.99 -2.93 -13.23
C ARG A 66 -4.82 -2.01 -12.90
N ALA A 67 -4.28 -1.31 -13.88
CA ALA A 67 -3.26 -0.27 -13.69
C ALA A 67 -3.75 0.85 -12.75
N LYS A 68 -4.95 1.39 -13.02
CA LYS A 68 -5.58 2.42 -12.18
C LYS A 68 -5.81 1.91 -10.75
N ALA A 69 -6.45 0.76 -10.62
CA ALA A 69 -6.76 0.19 -9.31
C ALA A 69 -5.48 -0.08 -8.49
N THR A 70 -4.45 -0.64 -9.12
CA THR A 70 -3.17 -0.94 -8.46
C THR A 70 -2.46 0.35 -8.03
N THR A 71 -2.47 1.38 -8.89
CA THR A 71 -1.88 2.68 -8.58
C THR A 71 -2.60 3.36 -7.42
N SER A 72 -3.94 3.33 -7.39
CA SER A 72 -4.74 3.82 -6.27
C SER A 72 -4.43 3.09 -4.97
N LEU A 73 -4.29 1.76 -5.01
CA LEU A 73 -3.95 0.96 -3.83
C LEU A 73 -2.55 1.27 -3.30
N ILE A 74 -1.58 1.52 -4.18
CA ILE A 74 -0.24 1.98 -3.79
C ILE A 74 -0.34 3.31 -3.03
N LEU A 75 -1.04 4.30 -3.59
CA LEU A 75 -1.20 5.61 -2.97
C LEU A 75 -1.91 5.52 -1.61
N LEU A 76 -2.97 4.73 -1.52
CA LEU A 76 -3.70 4.51 -0.26
C LEU A 76 -2.80 3.90 0.80
N THR A 77 -1.99 2.90 0.43
CA THR A 77 -1.06 2.23 1.35
C THR A 77 0.02 3.19 1.85
N LEU A 78 0.65 3.95 0.95
CA LEU A 78 1.64 4.98 1.31
C LEU A 78 1.05 6.01 2.27
N TRP A 79 -0.16 6.50 1.97
CA TRP A 79 -0.86 7.47 2.82
C TRP A 79 -1.20 6.90 4.19
N ALA A 80 -1.67 5.66 4.28
CA ALA A 80 -2.01 5.01 5.54
C ALA A 80 -0.76 4.83 6.42
N VAL A 81 0.36 4.40 5.83
CA VAL A 81 1.66 4.29 6.54
C VAL A 81 2.13 5.66 7.04
N TRP A 82 2.06 6.69 6.18
CA TRP A 82 2.43 8.05 6.57
C TRP A 82 1.55 8.60 7.70
N LYS A 83 0.24 8.36 7.61
CA LYS A 83 -0.72 8.75 8.67
C LYS A 83 -0.41 8.04 9.98
N GLU A 84 -0.11 6.74 9.94
CA GLU A 84 0.27 5.99 11.14
C GLU A 84 1.56 6.53 11.77
N ARG A 85 2.57 6.90 10.96
CA ARG A 85 3.77 7.57 11.45
C ARG A 85 3.43 8.85 12.22
N ASN A 86 2.60 9.71 11.62
CA ASN A 86 2.17 10.95 12.25
C ASN A 86 1.38 10.69 13.54
N ARG A 87 0.53 9.67 13.56
CA ARG A 87 -0.24 9.30 14.76
C ARG A 87 0.67 8.87 15.91
N ARG A 88 1.75 8.15 15.62
CA ARG A 88 2.74 7.70 16.63
C ARG A 88 3.57 8.84 17.19
N ILE A 89 3.86 9.85 16.37
CA ILE A 89 4.66 11.01 16.76
C ILE A 89 3.80 12.01 17.52
N PHE A 90 2.65 12.39 16.99
CA PHE A 90 1.84 13.50 17.52
C PHE A 90 0.78 13.07 18.54
N GLN A 91 0.35 11.81 18.52
CA GLN A 91 -0.71 11.33 19.42
C GLN A 91 -0.23 10.23 20.37
N HIS A 92 1.02 9.77 20.24
CA HIS A 92 1.59 8.68 21.02
C HIS A 92 0.78 7.37 20.97
N LYS A 93 -0.04 7.17 19.93
CA LYS A 93 -0.82 5.94 19.72
C LYS A 93 -0.17 5.07 18.66
N LEU A 94 -0.25 3.75 18.82
CA LEU A 94 0.40 2.77 17.95
C LEU A 94 -0.55 1.66 17.54
N LEU A 95 -0.64 1.40 16.24
CA LEU A 95 -1.40 0.30 15.65
C LEU A 95 -0.41 -0.77 15.23
N ARG A 96 -0.80 -2.03 15.39
CA ARG A 96 -0.09 -3.16 14.78
C ARG A 96 -0.26 -3.09 13.25
N PRO A 97 0.63 -3.73 12.46
CA PRO A 97 0.49 -3.78 10.99
C PRO A 97 -0.92 -4.16 10.54
N SER A 98 -1.52 -5.17 11.18
CA SER A 98 -2.89 -5.62 10.90
C SER A 98 -3.94 -4.52 11.07
N GLY A 99 -3.79 -3.63 12.05
CA GLY A 99 -4.70 -2.51 12.25
C GLY A 99 -4.60 -1.48 11.13
N VAL A 100 -3.38 -1.21 10.63
CA VAL A 100 -3.21 -0.33 9.46
C VAL A 100 -3.76 -0.99 8.19
N CYS A 101 -3.55 -2.31 8.03
CA CYS A 101 -4.15 -3.07 6.93
C CYS A 101 -5.68 -3.04 6.93
N ALA A 102 -6.32 -3.09 8.11
CA ALA A 102 -7.77 -2.96 8.24
C ALA A 102 -8.26 -1.59 7.73
N LEU A 103 -7.56 -0.50 8.09
CA LEU A 103 -7.87 0.85 7.61
C LEU A 103 -7.67 0.99 6.08
N ILE A 104 -6.66 0.31 5.52
CA ILE A 104 -6.44 0.26 4.06
C ILE A 104 -7.58 -0.51 3.38
N LYS A 105 -8.00 -1.66 3.93
CA LYS A 105 -9.14 -2.43 3.40
C LYS A 105 -10.40 -1.58 3.40
N GLU A 106 -10.74 -0.96 4.53
CA GLU A 106 -11.90 -0.07 4.66
C GLU A 106 -11.85 1.09 3.67
N GLY A 107 -10.71 1.78 3.56
CA GLY A 107 -10.52 2.88 2.61
C GLY A 107 -10.70 2.43 1.16
N ALA A 108 -10.17 1.26 0.79
CA ALA A 108 -10.34 0.70 -0.55
C ALA A 108 -11.81 0.36 -0.83
N THR A 109 -12.50 -0.29 0.12
CA THR A 109 -13.94 -0.61 0.02
C THR A 109 -14.78 0.66 -0.15
N LEU A 110 -14.46 1.73 0.58
CA LEU A 110 -15.15 3.01 0.42
C LEU A 110 -14.93 3.63 -0.96
N TRP A 111 -13.71 3.61 -1.50
CA TRP A 111 -13.41 4.15 -2.84
C TRP A 111 -14.11 3.38 -3.96
N ILE A 112 -14.26 2.08 -3.75
CA ILE A 112 -15.04 1.18 -4.61
C ILE A 112 -16.51 1.59 -4.61
N HIS A 113 -17.12 1.72 -3.42
CA HIS A 113 -18.52 2.10 -3.31
C HIS A 113 -18.80 3.51 -3.80
N ALA A 114 -17.86 4.44 -3.63
CA ALA A 114 -17.96 5.80 -4.12
C ALA A 114 -17.79 5.94 -5.65
N GLY A 115 -17.52 4.84 -6.37
CA GLY A 115 -17.37 4.85 -7.83
C GLY A 115 -16.11 5.54 -8.35
N ILE A 116 -15.17 5.92 -7.47
CA ILE A 116 -13.93 6.62 -7.82
C ILE A 116 -13.02 5.72 -8.66
N SER A 117 -13.17 4.40 -8.55
CA SER A 117 -12.73 3.45 -9.56
C SER A 117 -13.85 3.21 -10.58
N SER A 118 -14.02 4.09 -11.57
CA SER A 118 -15.03 3.92 -12.65
C SER A 118 -14.69 2.78 -13.64
N SER A 119 -14.08 1.71 -13.15
CA SER A 119 -13.87 0.48 -13.90
C SER A 119 -15.23 -0.19 -14.07
N ARG A 120 -15.70 -0.35 -15.31
CA ARG A 120 -16.87 -1.21 -15.61
C ARG A 120 -16.66 -2.65 -15.15
N THR A 121 -15.41 -3.02 -14.88
CA THR A 121 -14.96 -4.32 -14.39
C THR A 121 -15.13 -4.41 -12.87
N PRO A 122 -15.87 -5.42 -12.35
CA PRO A 122 -16.00 -5.67 -10.91
C PRO A 122 -14.64 -5.77 -10.19
N ILE A 123 -14.49 -5.20 -9.00
CA ILE A 123 -13.23 -5.31 -8.24
C ILE A 123 -12.89 -6.77 -7.89
N SER A 124 -13.89 -7.63 -7.71
CA SER A 124 -13.68 -9.07 -7.57
C SER A 124 -12.91 -9.68 -8.74
N GLU A 125 -13.04 -9.13 -9.95
CA GLU A 125 -12.27 -9.56 -11.13
C GLU A 125 -10.87 -8.92 -11.17
N ILE A 126 -10.69 -7.73 -10.58
CA ILE A 126 -9.40 -7.03 -10.56
C ILE A 126 -8.46 -7.57 -9.48
N PHE A 127 -8.99 -7.80 -8.27
CA PHE A 127 -8.23 -8.13 -7.07
C PHE A 127 -8.70 -9.42 -6.35
N GLY A 128 -9.71 -10.12 -6.87
CA GLY A 128 -10.23 -11.35 -6.26
C GLY A 128 -11.23 -11.11 -5.12
N ARG A 129 -11.96 -12.16 -4.74
CA ARG A 129 -13.07 -12.09 -3.77
C ARG A 129 -12.66 -11.75 -2.33
N ASN A 130 -11.38 -11.88 -1.97
CA ASN A 130 -10.87 -11.64 -0.61
C ASN A 130 -10.86 -10.14 -0.20
N CYS A 131 -11.06 -9.24 -1.17
CA CYS A 131 -10.99 -7.79 -0.98
C CYS A 131 -12.27 -7.17 -0.43
N ILE A 132 -13.40 -7.86 -0.60
CA ILE A 132 -14.73 -7.35 -0.28
C ILE A 132 -15.09 -7.71 1.16
#